data_AF-A0A6N7V754-F1
#
_entry.id   AF-A0A6N7V754-F1
#
_cell.length_a   1.000
_cell.length_b   1.000
_cell.length_c   1.000
_cell.angle_alpha   90.00
_cell.angle_beta   90.00
_cell.angle_gamma   90.00
#
_symmetry.space_group_name_H-M   'P 1'
#
loop_
_entity.id
_entity.type
_entity.pdbx_description
1 polymer ?
#
loop_
_entity_poly.entity_id
_entity_poly.type
_entity_poly.pdbx_seq_one_letter_code
_entity_poly.pdbx_strand_id
1 'polypeptide(L)' 'MPRLSGNAGDDGDLTARARPYLELLPDAVLSHTTAARLHGMPLPALYRHESVLHLAREPAKPAARRRHIRGHRLALR' A
#
# COMPACT_ATOMS: atom_id res chain seq x y z
N MET A 1 16.16 6.35 25.51
CA MET A 1 16.67 5.49 24.41
C MET A 1 15.51 5.15 23.49
N PRO A 2 15.33 5.79 22.31
CA PRO A 2 14.25 5.41 21.40
C PRO A 2 14.71 4.22 20.56
N ARG A 3 13.94 3.12 20.61
CA ARG A 3 14.20 1.91 19.81
C ARG A 3 13.78 2.14 18.36
N LEU A 4 14.74 2.04 17.45
CA LEU A 4 14.51 1.84 16.02
C LEU A 4 13.90 0.44 15.82
N SER A 5 12.59 0.31 15.99
CA SER A 5 11.87 -0.91 15.60
C SER A 5 11.48 -0.79 14.12
N GLY A 6 12.44 -1.09 13.24
CA GLY A 6 12.16 -1.46 11.86
C GLY A 6 11.44 -2.79 11.89
N ASN A 7 10.15 -2.76 11.59
CA ASN A 7 9.19 -3.80 11.94
C ASN A 7 9.09 -4.83 10.81
N ALA A 8 10.09 -5.70 10.67
CA ALA A 8 10.08 -6.76 9.64
C ALA A 8 8.83 -7.67 9.72
N GLY A 9 8.20 -7.77 10.89
CA GLY A 9 6.92 -8.48 11.08
C GLY A 9 5.69 -7.78 10.48
N ASP A 10 5.67 -6.44 10.43
CA ASP A 10 4.55 -5.67 9.84
C ASP A 10 4.58 -5.66 8.32
N ASP A 11 5.77 -5.70 7.71
CA ASP A 11 5.91 -5.64 6.25
C ASP A 11 5.61 -7.00 5.60
N GLY A 12 5.92 -8.10 6.30
CA GLY A 12 5.46 -9.44 5.93
C GLY A 12 3.93 -9.55 5.94
N ASP A 13 3.28 -9.01 6.98
CA ASP A 13 1.82 -8.88 7.05
C ASP A 13 1.26 -7.98 5.93
N LEU A 14 1.92 -6.84 5.66
CA LEU A 14 1.49 -5.92 4.61
C LEU A 14 1.47 -6.58 3.23
N THR A 15 2.48 -7.36 2.89
CA THR A 15 2.56 -8.11 1.62
C THR A 15 1.45 -9.14 1.53
N ALA A 16 1.23 -9.92 2.59
CA ALA A 16 0.16 -10.92 2.66
C ALA A 16 -1.23 -10.28 2.50
N ARG A 17 -1.44 -9.10 3.10
CA ARG A 17 -2.69 -8.33 2.99
C ARG A 17 -2.88 -7.70 1.62
N ALA A 18 -1.82 -7.27 0.94
CA ALA A 18 -1.90 -6.65 -0.37
C ALA A 18 -2.12 -7.67 -1.51
N ARG A 19 -1.56 -8.87 -1.38
CA ARG A 19 -1.60 -9.94 -2.39
C ARG A 19 -2.99 -10.26 -2.96
N PRO A 20 -4.04 -10.52 -2.17
CA PRO A 20 -5.37 -10.86 -2.73
C PRO A 20 -5.95 -9.73 -3.57
N TYR A 21 -5.58 -8.47 -3.29
CA TYR A 21 -6.06 -7.33 -4.08
C TYR A 21 -5.36 -7.22 -5.43
N LEU A 22 -4.06 -7.56 -5.49
CA LEU A 22 -3.32 -7.61 -6.75
C LEU A 22 -3.78 -8.79 -7.63
N GLU A 23 -4.12 -9.93 -7.01
CA GLU A 23 -4.70 -11.09 -7.71
C GLU A 23 -6.09 -10.78 -8.27
N LEU A 24 -6.93 -10.07 -7.50
CA LEU A 24 -8.26 -9.64 -7.96
C LEU A 24 -8.22 -8.51 -8.99
N LEU A 25 -7.16 -7.69 -8.97
CA LEU A 25 -7.02 -6.49 -9.80
C LEU A 25 -5.63 -6.50 -10.45
N PRO A 26 -5.42 -7.28 -11.52
CA PRO A 26 -4.10 -7.42 -12.14
C PRO A 26 -3.56 -6.10 -12.73
N ASP A 27 -4.42 -5.13 -13.04
CA ASP A 27 -4.02 -3.78 -13.48
C ASP A 27 -3.88 -2.78 -12.32
N ALA A 28 -3.90 -3.24 -11.07
CA ALA A 28 -3.63 -2.39 -9.91
C ALA A 28 -2.18 -2.53 -9.46
N VAL A 29 -1.61 -1.40 -9.05
CA VAL A 29 -0.28 -1.34 -8.43
C VAL A 29 -0.39 -0.75 -7.03
N LEU A 30 0.53 -1.14 -6.14
CA LEU A 30 0.63 -0.52 -4.83
C LEU A 30 1.26 0.86 -4.96
N SER A 31 0.81 1.83 -4.17
CA SER A 31 1.25 3.23 -4.27
C SER A 31 1.44 3.87 -2.90
N HIS A 32 1.98 5.10 -2.88
CA HIS A 32 2.11 5.94 -1.68
C HIS A 32 2.76 5.21 -0.50
N THR A 33 2.13 5.24 0.67
CA THR A 33 2.65 4.69 1.92
C THR A 33 2.80 3.18 1.84
N THR A 34 1.90 2.47 1.14
CA THR A 34 2.02 1.02 0.93
C THR A 34 3.26 0.68 0.10
N ALA A 35 3.51 1.37 -1.01
CA ALA A 35 4.72 1.15 -1.82
C ALA A 35 5.99 1.56 -1.05
N ALA A 36 5.96 2.72 -0.38
CA ALA A 36 7.08 3.20 0.42
C ALA A 36 7.48 2.20 1.51
N ARG A 37 6.50 1.59 2.22
CA ARG A 37 6.76 0.53 3.21
C ARG A 37 7.40 -0.70 2.60
N LEU A 38 6.83 -1.21 1.50
CA LEU A 38 7.37 -2.39 0.82
C LEU A 38 8.79 -2.20 0.29
N HIS A 39 9.13 -0.98 -0.11
CA HIS A 39 10.48 -0.63 -0.56
C HIS A 39 11.41 -0.16 0.57
N GLY A 40 10.97 -0.17 1.82
CA GLY A 40 11.76 0.27 2.98
C GLY A 40 12.08 1.77 2.98
N MET A 41 11.30 2.58 2.26
CA MET A 41 11.49 4.03 2.20
C MET A 41 11.11 4.68 3.54
N PRO A 42 11.83 5.74 3.97
CA PRO A 42 11.52 6.44 5.20
C PRO A 42 10.17 7.14 5.11
N LEU A 43 9.25 6.80 6.03
CA LEU A 43 7.94 7.42 6.13
C LEU A 43 7.83 8.33 7.37
N PRO A 44 7.07 9.43 7.27
CA PRO A 44 6.69 10.22 8.43
C PRO A 44 6.02 9.34 9.48
N ALA A 45 6.27 9.63 10.77
CA ALA A 45 5.82 8.79 11.89
C ALA A 45 4.30 8.51 11.86
N LEU A 46 3.51 9.48 11.39
CA LEU A 46 2.06 9.39 11.25
C LEU A 46 1.61 8.22 10.34
N TYR A 47 2.42 7.82 9.36
CA TYR A 47 2.06 6.82 8.35
C TYR A 47 2.69 5.45 8.58
N ARG A 48 3.54 5.30 9.61
CA ARG A 48 4.24 4.02 9.88
C ARG A 48 3.28 2.90 10.29
N HIS A 49 2.18 3.25 10.94
CA HIS A 49 1.17 2.30 11.42
C HIS A 49 -0.14 2.38 10.62
N GLU A 50 -0.12 3.05 9.47
CA GLU A 50 -1.31 3.17 8.65
C GLU A 50 -1.74 1.78 8.15
N SER A 51 -2.97 1.40 8.48
CA SER A 51 -3.55 0.10 8.10
C SER A 51 -4.22 0.13 6.73
N VAL A 52 -4.32 1.30 6.10
CA VAL A 52 -4.98 1.50 4.81
C VAL A 52 -4.04 1.05 3.69
N LEU A 53 -4.57 0.28 2.74
CA LEU A 53 -3.84 -0.08 1.53
C LEU A 53 -4.07 0.98 0.44
N HIS A 54 -2.98 1.52 -0.09
CA HIS A 54 -3.00 2.48 -1.19
C HIS A 54 -2.72 1.75 -2.49
N LEU A 55 -3.76 1.68 -3.32
CA LEU A 55 -3.71 1.06 -4.64
C LEU A 55 -3.90 2.13 -5.69
N ALA A 56 -3.17 2.04 -6.80
CA ALA A 56 -3.34 2.87 -7.97
C ALA A 56 -3.78 2.02 -9.15
N ARG A 57 -4.70 2.56 -9.96
CA ARG A 57 -5.18 1.92 -11.20
C ARG A 57 -5.25 2.95 -12.32
N GLU A 58 -5.17 2.46 -13.54
CA GLU A 58 -5.38 3.28 -14.73
C GLU A 58 -6.82 3.86 -14.75
N PRO A 59 -7.00 5.14 -15.10
CA PRO A 59 -8.27 5.88 -14.96
C PRO A 59 -9.47 5.30 -15.73
N ALA A 60 -9.28 4.33 -16.62
CA ALA A 60 -10.35 3.68 -17.39
C ALA A 60 -11.23 2.72 -16.57
N LYS A 61 -10.86 2.38 -15.33
CA LYS A 61 -11.63 1.44 -14.48
C LYS A 61 -12.15 2.12 -13.20
N PRO A 62 -13.36 1.78 -12.73
CA PRO A 62 -13.91 2.37 -11.51
C PRO A 62 -12.98 2.12 -10.33
N ALA A 63 -12.70 3.19 -9.56
CA ALA A 63 -11.82 3.12 -8.41
C ALA A 63 -12.45 2.17 -7.38
N ALA A 64 -11.73 1.10 -7.02
CA ALA A 64 -12.17 0.16 -6.00
C ALA A 64 -12.24 0.90 -4.65
N ARG A 65 -13.44 1.37 -4.27
CA ARG A 65 -13.71 1.94 -2.95
C ARG A 65 -14.15 0.81 -2.03
N ARG A 66 -13.17 0.09 -1.47
CA ARG A 66 -13.39 -0.95 -0.45
C ARG A 66 -12.97 -0.42 0.91
N ARG A 67 -13.61 -0.89 1.98
CA ARG A 67 -13.24 -0.53 3.36
C ARG A 67 -11.76 -0.88 3.57
N HIS A 68 -10.97 0.07 4.05
CA HIS A 68 -9.50 0.00 4.21
C HIS A 68 -8.65 0.04 2.92
N ILE A 69 -9.24 0.44 1.79
CA ILE A 69 -8.53 0.64 0.53
C ILE A 69 -8.74 2.06 0.02
N ARG A 70 -7.65 2.77 -0.26
CA ARG A 70 -7.68 4.02 -1.03
C ARG A 70 -7.20 3.75 -2.45
N GLY A 71 -8.16 3.76 -3.37
CA GLY A 71 -7.91 3.68 -4.80
C GLY A 71 -7.57 5.05 -5.39
N HIS A 72 -6.40 5.15 -6.01
CA HIS A 72 -5.92 6.31 -6.73
C HIS A 72 -6.00 6.08 -8.24
N ARG A 73 -6.24 7.14 -9.01
CA ARG A 73 -6.09 7.10 -10.47
C ARG A 73 -4.73 7.67 -10.81
N LEU A 74 -3.83 6.83 -11.31
CA LEU A 74 -2.53 7.25 -11.83
C LEU A 74 -2.43 6.83 -13.30
N ALA A 75 -1.82 7.70 -14.11
CA ALA A 75 -1.37 7.31 -15.44
C ALA A 75 -0.15 6.40 -15.26
N LEU A 76 -0.38 5.10 -15.32
CA LEU A 76 0.68 4.10 -15.36
C LEU A 76 1.13 4.06 -16.83
N ARG A 77 2.36 4.48 -17.10
CA ARG A 77 2.95 4.52 -18.44
C ARG A 77 3.76 3.27 -18.71
#